data_AF-A0A016WM88-F1
#
_entry.id   AF-A0A016WM88-F1
#
_cell.length_a   1.000
_cell.length_b   1.000
_cell.length_c   1.000
_cell.angle_alpha   90.00
_cell.angle_beta   90.00
_cell.angle_gamma   90.00
#
_symmetry.space_group_name_H-M   'P 1'
#
loop_
_entity.id
_entity.type
_entity.pdbx_description
1 polymer ?
#
loop_
_entity_poly.entity_id
_entity_poly.type
_entity_poly.pdbx_seq_one_letter_code
_entity_poly.pdbx_strand_id
1 'polypeptide(L)'
;MLDSVKESHDFSKEGNKMRPILIHRSVIGPAETFLAITESECGGYWPFWMSPNQVVVIPVSVASIPYAQVIQHQLAEADYEVRADLTCVGSLNRRIKNAIVTKCNFILVVGMNEALNGTVNVRTRNDIVWFFKVFASDIPCNLINTWKA
;
A
#
# COMPACT_ATOMS: atom_id res chain seq x y z
N MET A 1 15.29 33.43 -16.37
CA MET A 1 14.12 33.57 -15.47
C MET A 1 14.62 33.85 -14.04
N LEU A 2 15.43 34.91 -13.91
CA LEU A 2 16.02 35.36 -12.65
C LEU A 2 15.26 36.62 -12.26
N ASP A 3 14.01 36.46 -11.85
CA ASP A 3 13.17 37.58 -11.45
C ASP A 3 12.86 37.51 -9.96
N SER A 4 13.39 38.53 -9.27
CA SER A 4 12.83 39.09 -8.04
C SER A 4 12.89 38.23 -6.78
N VAL A 5 14.10 38.12 -6.21
CA VAL A 5 14.23 37.94 -4.75
C VAL A 5 13.72 39.23 -4.10
N LYS A 6 12.45 39.24 -3.71
CA LYS A 6 11.82 40.34 -2.95
C LYS A 6 12.62 40.56 -1.66
N GLU A 7 13.15 41.76 -1.47
CA GLU A 7 13.72 42.18 -0.18
C GLU A 7 12.63 42.03 0.90
N SER A 8 12.90 41.20 1.90
CA SER A 8 12.04 41.08 3.08
C SER A 8 12.27 42.31 3.97
N HIS A 9 11.48 43.37 3.75
CA HIS A 9 11.35 44.47 4.70
C HIS A 9 10.60 43.97 5.95
N ASP A 10 11.34 43.61 6.99
CA ASP A 10 10.79 43.44 8.34
C ASP A 10 10.42 44.83 8.90
N PHE A 11 9.13 45.09 9.02
CA PHE A 11 8.58 46.28 9.67
C PHE A 11 8.75 46.17 11.20
N SER A 12 9.87 46.66 11.72
CA SER A 12 9.91 47.23 13.06
C SER A 12 8.96 48.43 13.10
N LYS A 13 8.13 48.55 14.14
CA LYS A 13 7.27 49.73 14.39
C LYS A 13 8.06 51.04 14.52
N GLU A 14 9.38 50.98 14.63
CA GLU A 14 10.28 52.13 14.71
C GLU A 14 11.37 52.05 13.64
N GLY A 15 11.05 52.19 12.35
CA GLY A 15 11.96 52.63 11.27
C GLY A 15 13.33 51.94 11.05
N ASN A 16 13.69 50.95 11.84
CA ASN A 16 15.05 50.41 11.94
C ASN A 16 15.10 49.12 11.13
N LYS A 17 15.93 49.11 10.08
CA LYS A 17 16.09 47.95 9.19
C LYS A 17 16.69 46.78 9.96
N MET A 18 15.89 45.78 10.28
CA MET A 18 16.37 44.53 10.88
C MET A 18 16.85 43.57 9.79
N ARG A 19 17.91 42.81 10.10
CA ARG A 19 18.43 41.77 9.21
C ARG A 19 17.60 40.49 9.42
N PRO A 20 16.92 39.96 8.39
CA PRO A 20 16.15 38.73 8.53
C PRO A 20 17.10 37.56 8.80
N ILE A 21 16.63 36.60 9.61
CA ILE A 21 17.33 35.33 9.86
C ILE A 21 16.75 34.29 8.90
N LEU A 22 17.58 33.74 8.02
CA LEU A 22 17.18 32.63 7.13
C LEU A 22 17.37 31.29 7.85
N ILE A 23 16.28 30.55 8.05
CA ILE A 23 16.32 29.18 8.58
C ILE A 23 16.10 28.20 7.43
N HIS A 24 17.13 27.43 7.08
CA HIS A 24 17.02 26.33 6.13
C HIS A 24 16.78 25.02 6.90
N ARG A 25 15.59 24.42 6.76
CA ARG A 25 15.22 23.17 7.44
C ARG A 25 14.75 22.11 6.44
N SER A 26 15.32 20.91 6.54
CA SER A 26 14.74 19.70 5.98
C SER A 26 14.46 18.71 7.12
N VAL A 27 13.30 18.06 7.08
CA VAL A 27 12.89 17.08 8.11
C VAL A 27 13.28 15.66 7.71
N ILE A 28 13.18 15.33 6.42
CA ILE A 28 13.29 13.96 5.89
C ILE A 28 14.57 13.79 5.05
N GLY A 29 15.26 14.88 4.70
CA GLY A 29 16.40 14.83 3.78
C GLY A 29 15.96 14.51 2.34
N PRO A 30 16.89 14.04 1.50
CA PRO A 30 16.58 13.54 0.15
C PRO A 30 15.69 12.29 0.19
N ALA A 31 14.80 12.16 -0.79
CA ALA A 31 13.87 11.04 -0.87
C ALA A 31 14.59 9.68 -0.99
N GLU A 32 15.73 9.66 -1.68
CA GLU A 32 16.55 8.48 -1.91
C GLU A 32 17.18 7.99 -0.61
N THR A 33 17.68 8.90 0.22
CA THR A 33 18.25 8.56 1.53
C THR A 33 17.18 8.07 2.49
N PHE A 34 16.02 8.73 2.50
CA PHE A 34 14.89 8.28 3.32
C PHE A 34 14.41 6.88 2.91
N LEU A 35 14.30 6.61 1.62
CA LEU A 35 13.92 5.30 1.11
C LEU A 35 14.96 4.23 1.49
N ALA A 36 16.25 4.52 1.34
CA ALA A 36 17.32 3.58 1.69
C ALA A 36 17.34 3.24 3.19
N ILE A 37 17.17 4.23 4.06
CA ILE A 37 17.08 4.00 5.51
C ILE A 37 15.83 3.18 5.83
N THR A 38 14.68 3.53 5.24
CA THR A 38 13.43 2.82 5.48
C THR A 38 13.51 1.37 4.99
N GLU A 39 14.13 1.13 3.84
CA GLU A 39 14.35 -0.21 3.30
C GLU A 39 15.23 -1.05 4.24
N SER A 40 16.31 -0.46 4.76
CA SER A 40 17.22 -1.10 5.71
C SER A 40 16.50 -1.51 7.01
N GLU A 41 15.70 -0.61 7.59
CA GLU A 41 14.94 -0.88 8.81
C GLU A 41 13.82 -1.90 8.59
N CYS A 42 13.13 -1.81 7.45
CA CYS A 42 12.01 -2.70 7.15
C CYS A 42 12.46 -4.07 6.60
N GLY A 43 13.73 -4.25 6.21
CA GLY A 43 14.17 -5.47 5.51
C GLY A 43 13.40 -5.73 4.21
N GLY A 44 12.94 -4.66 3.56
CA GLY A 44 12.05 -4.67 2.38
C GLY A 44 10.58 -5.05 2.65
N TYR A 45 10.17 -5.10 3.92
CA TYR A 45 8.78 -5.31 4.33
C TYR A 45 8.07 -3.99 4.58
N TRP A 46 7.64 -3.34 3.50
CA TRP A 46 7.04 -2.01 3.57
C TRP A 46 5.71 -1.99 4.35
N PRO A 47 5.44 -0.92 5.11
CA PRO A 47 4.10 -0.62 5.60
C PRO A 47 3.08 -0.61 4.46
N PHE A 48 1.81 -0.94 4.74
CA PHE A 48 0.80 -1.06 3.69
C PHE A 48 0.65 0.19 2.82
N TRP A 49 0.66 1.37 3.45
CA TRP A 49 0.52 2.65 2.76
C TRP A 49 1.74 3.03 1.89
N MET A 50 2.91 2.40 2.10
CA MET A 50 4.12 2.63 1.27
C MET A 50 4.41 1.50 0.29
N SER A 51 3.75 0.36 0.45
CA SER A 51 4.13 -0.84 -0.31
C SER A 51 3.75 -0.69 -1.77
N PRO A 52 4.67 -0.96 -2.71
CA PRO A 52 4.33 -1.03 -4.13
C PRO A 52 3.47 -2.26 -4.46
N ASN A 53 3.43 -3.27 -3.58
CA ASN A 53 2.58 -4.44 -3.71
C ASN A 53 1.68 -4.52 -2.48
N GLN A 54 0.55 -3.82 -2.50
CA GLN A 54 -0.37 -3.77 -1.38
C GLN A 54 -1.18 -5.06 -1.29
N VAL A 55 -1.88 -5.40 -2.38
CA VAL A 55 -2.79 -6.55 -2.41
C VAL A 55 -2.55 -7.39 -3.66
N VAL A 56 -2.58 -8.71 -3.50
CA VAL A 56 -2.60 -9.64 -4.63
C VAL A 56 -3.82 -10.56 -4.56
N VAL A 57 -4.54 -10.68 -5.67
CA VAL A 57 -5.69 -11.57 -5.82
C VAL A 57 -5.29 -12.82 -6.58
N ILE A 58 -5.52 -13.98 -5.97
CA ILE A 58 -5.15 -15.29 -6.50
C ILE A 58 -6.43 -16.15 -6.64
N PRO A 59 -6.95 -16.34 -7.87
CA PRO A 59 -8.05 -17.26 -8.13
C PRO A 59 -7.61 -18.72 -7.98
N VAL A 60 -8.40 -19.58 -7.34
CA VAL A 60 -8.10 -21.01 -7.15
C VAL A 60 -8.15 -21.78 -8.47
N SER A 61 -9.08 -21.40 -9.35
CA SER A 61 -9.32 -22.04 -10.65
C SER A 61 -9.61 -21.02 -11.75
N VAL A 62 -9.59 -21.45 -13.00
CA VAL A 62 -9.95 -20.63 -14.17
C VAL A 62 -11.38 -20.10 -14.05
N ALA A 63 -12.29 -20.87 -13.45
CA ALA A 63 -13.68 -20.46 -13.26
C ALA A 63 -13.85 -19.31 -12.24
N SER A 64 -12.87 -19.09 -11.36
CA SER A 64 -12.86 -17.98 -10.38
C SER A 64 -12.17 -16.70 -10.88
N ILE A 65 -11.59 -16.72 -12.09
CA ILE A 65 -10.99 -15.53 -12.73
C ILE A 65 -11.95 -14.33 -12.83
N PRO A 66 -13.20 -14.48 -13.30
CA PRO A 66 -14.09 -13.31 -13.44
C PRO A 66 -14.35 -12.63 -12.09
N TYR A 67 -14.53 -13.41 -11.02
CA TYR A 67 -14.70 -12.84 -9.69
C TYR A 67 -13.43 -12.18 -9.18
N ALA A 68 -12.25 -12.76 -9.43
CA ALA A 68 -10.98 -12.13 -9.08
C ALA A 68 -10.79 -10.76 -9.76
N GLN A 69 -11.25 -10.60 -11.01
CA GLN A 69 -11.23 -9.31 -11.71
C GLN A 69 -12.22 -8.31 -11.12
N VAL A 70 -13.40 -8.75 -10.68
CA VAL A 70 -14.36 -7.89 -9.97
C VAL A 70 -13.76 -7.35 -8.68
N ILE A 71 -13.15 -8.22 -7.86
CA ILE A 71 -12.48 -7.81 -6.62
C ILE A 71 -11.31 -6.86 -6.91
N GLN A 72 -10.52 -7.14 -7.94
CA GLN A 72 -9.44 -6.25 -8.36
C GLN A 72 -9.97 -4.86 -8.71
N HIS A 73 -11.05 -4.78 -9.48
CA HIS A 73 -11.66 -3.52 -9.88
C HIS A 73 -12.19 -2.73 -8.68
N GLN A 74 -12.92 -3.38 -7.78
CA GLN A 74 -13.47 -2.75 -6.58
C GLN A 74 -12.38 -2.17 -5.67
N LEU A 75 -11.24 -2.87 -5.55
CA LEU A 75 -10.12 -2.37 -4.75
C LEU A 75 -9.33 -1.28 -5.47
N ALA A 76 -9.21 -1.36 -6.80
CA ALA A 76 -8.61 -0.29 -7.60
C ALA A 76 -9.47 0.99 -7.56
N GLU A 77 -10.80 0.87 -7.56
CA GLU A 77 -11.74 1.99 -7.36
C GLU A 77 -11.62 2.62 -5.96
N ALA A 78 -11.08 1.87 -4.99
CA ALA A 78 -10.80 2.36 -3.64
C ALA A 78 -9.36 2.89 -3.48
N ASP A 79 -8.67 3.18 -4.59
CA ASP A 79 -7.29 3.70 -4.63
C ASP A 79 -6.22 2.77 -4.01
N TYR A 80 -6.47 1.46 -4.01
CA TYR A 80 -5.47 0.47 -3.61
C TYR A 80 -4.72 -0.11 -4.81
N GLU A 81 -3.42 -0.34 -4.63
CA GLU A 81 -2.57 -1.00 -5.63
C GLU A 81 -2.81 -2.52 -5.59
N VAL A 82 -3.57 -3.02 -6.56
CA VAL A 82 -4.02 -4.41 -6.61
C VAL A 82 -3.57 -5.15 -7.85
N ARG A 83 -2.81 -6.23 -7.63
CA ARG A 83 -2.36 -7.14 -8.68
C ARG A 83 -3.21 -8.41 -8.70
N ALA A 84 -3.69 -8.84 -9.86
CA ALA A 84 -4.36 -10.13 -10.01
C ALA A 84 -3.48 -11.15 -10.76
N ASP A 85 -3.29 -12.35 -10.21
CA ASP A 85 -2.59 -13.46 -10.87
C ASP A 85 -3.58 -14.37 -11.62
N LEU A 86 -3.97 -13.92 -12.82
CA LEU A 86 -5.00 -14.59 -13.64
C LEU A 86 -4.49 -15.83 -14.37
N THR A 87 -3.18 -16.06 -14.40
CA THR A 87 -2.57 -17.13 -15.22
C THR A 87 -2.99 -18.53 -14.79
N CYS A 88 -3.37 -18.70 -13.51
CA CYS A 88 -3.78 -19.98 -12.91
C CYS A 88 -2.80 -21.15 -13.19
N VAL A 89 -1.51 -20.86 -13.44
CA VAL A 89 -0.51 -21.89 -13.74
C VAL A 89 0.14 -22.39 -12.45
N GLY A 90 0.19 -23.71 -12.28
CA GLY A 90 0.80 -24.37 -11.14
C GLY A 90 -0.11 -24.46 -9.91
N SER A 91 0.41 -25.06 -8.82
CA SER A 91 -0.38 -25.25 -7.60
C SER A 91 -0.68 -23.92 -6.90
N LEU A 92 -1.84 -23.85 -6.23
CA LEU A 92 -2.23 -22.68 -5.43
C LEU A 92 -1.14 -22.30 -4.42
N ASN A 93 -0.58 -23.30 -3.72
CA ASN A 93 0.50 -23.09 -2.75
C ASN A 93 1.75 -22.46 -3.38
N ARG A 94 2.08 -22.80 -4.63
CA ARG A 94 3.20 -22.17 -5.34
C ARG A 94 2.93 -20.69 -5.59
N ARG A 95 1.71 -20.34 -6.01
CA ARG A 95 1.31 -18.95 -6.25
C ARG A 95 1.26 -18.14 -4.96
N ILE A 96 0.76 -18.71 -3.87
CA ILE A 96 0.79 -18.09 -2.53
C ILE A 96 2.24 -17.85 -2.10
N LYS A 97 3.14 -18.84 -2.25
CA LYS A 97 4.56 -18.68 -1.94
C LYS A 97 5.21 -17.58 -2.77
N ASN A 98 4.90 -17.50 -4.07
CA ASN A 98 5.41 -16.42 -4.93
C ASN A 98 4.95 -15.05 -4.41
N ALA A 99 3.69 -14.90 -4.03
CA ALA A 99 3.16 -13.66 -3.46
C ALA A 99 3.87 -13.26 -2.13
N ILE A 100 4.17 -14.24 -1.27
CA ILE A 100 4.94 -14.00 -0.04
C ILE A 100 6.38 -13.56 -0.38
N VAL A 101 7.02 -14.20 -1.36
CA VAL A 101 8.38 -13.85 -1.83
C VAL A 101 8.41 -12.44 -2.42
N THR A 102 7.37 -12.03 -3.15
CA THR A 102 7.19 -10.65 -3.66
C THR A 102 6.83 -9.64 -2.55
N LYS A 103 6.71 -10.10 -1.30
CA LYS A 103 6.44 -9.28 -0.11
C LYS A 103 5.13 -8.50 -0.18
N CYS A 104 4.08 -9.09 -0.77
CA CYS A 104 2.75 -8.52 -0.73
C CYS A 104 2.23 -8.44 0.72
N ASN A 105 1.54 -7.36 1.08
CA ASN A 105 0.99 -7.21 2.43
C ASN A 105 -0.24 -8.12 2.66
N PHE A 106 -1.15 -8.14 1.70
CA PHE A 106 -2.33 -8.98 1.71
C PHE A 106 -2.41 -9.87 0.48
N ILE A 107 -2.76 -11.13 0.72
CA ILE A 107 -2.99 -12.14 -0.31
C ILE A 107 -4.45 -12.56 -0.20
N LEU A 108 -5.21 -12.24 -1.24
CA LEU A 108 -6.63 -12.54 -1.36
C LEU A 108 -6.79 -13.80 -2.19
N VAL A 109 -7.29 -14.88 -1.59
CA VAL A 109 -7.57 -16.12 -2.29
C VAL A 109 -9.05 -16.22 -2.57
N VAL A 110 -9.37 -16.49 -3.84
CA VAL A 110 -10.75 -16.55 -4.34
C VAL A 110 -11.00 -17.91 -4.97
N GLY A 111 -11.96 -18.68 -4.46
CA GLY A 111 -12.49 -19.87 -5.11
C GLY A 111 -13.94 -19.71 -5.56
N MET A 112 -14.55 -20.82 -5.96
CA MET A 112 -15.96 -20.87 -6.37
C MET A 112 -16.90 -20.62 -5.17
N ASN A 113 -16.57 -21.18 -4.01
CA ASN A 113 -17.35 -20.99 -2.78
C ASN A 113 -17.33 -19.53 -2.32
N GLU A 114 -16.20 -18.86 -2.50
CA GLU A 114 -16.01 -17.43 -2.21
C GLU A 114 -16.85 -16.58 -3.16
N ALA A 115 -16.83 -16.90 -4.47
CA ALA A 115 -17.61 -16.22 -5.48
C ALA A 115 -19.13 -16.35 -5.24
N LEU A 116 -19.62 -17.53 -4.85
CA LEU A 116 -21.04 -17.76 -4.53
C LEU A 116 -21.51 -16.98 -3.30
N ASN A 117 -20.63 -16.84 -2.31
CA ASN A 117 -20.96 -16.15 -1.05
C ASN A 117 -20.65 -14.65 -1.08
N GLY A 118 -20.01 -14.14 -2.14
CA GLY A 118 -19.54 -12.74 -2.19
C GLY A 118 -18.45 -12.43 -1.16
N THR A 119 -17.65 -13.44 -0.80
CA THR A 119 -16.62 -13.35 0.25
C THR A 119 -15.23 -13.56 -0.33
N VAL A 120 -14.19 -13.24 0.45
CA VAL A 120 -12.79 -13.47 0.06
C VAL A 120 -12.02 -14.06 1.24
N ASN A 121 -11.06 -14.96 0.98
CA ASN A 121 -10.15 -15.47 2.00
C ASN A 121 -8.92 -14.55 2.08
N VAL A 122 -8.73 -13.88 3.21
CA VAL A 122 -7.64 -12.92 3.42
C VAL A 122 -6.49 -13.60 4.17
N ARG A 123 -5.29 -13.54 3.58
CA ARG A 123 -4.05 -13.95 4.23
C ARG A 123 -3.12 -12.77 4.40
N THR A 124 -2.47 -12.68 5.56
CA THR A 124 -1.40 -11.71 5.78
C THR A 124 -0.05 -12.26 5.37
N ARG A 125 0.90 -11.35 5.23
CA ARG A 125 2.31 -11.63 4.93
C ARG A 125 2.98 -12.69 5.82
N ASN A 126 2.56 -12.83 7.07
CA ASN A 126 3.11 -13.82 8.02
C ASN A 126 2.44 -15.21 7.90
N ASP A 127 1.72 -15.45 6.80
CA ASP A 127 0.89 -16.64 6.53
C ASP A 127 -0.15 -16.93 7.62
N ILE A 128 -0.54 -15.89 8.37
CA ILE A 128 -1.66 -15.96 9.30
C ILE A 128 -2.92 -15.87 8.44
N VAL A 129 -3.64 -16.99 8.40
CA VAL A 129 -4.93 -17.07 7.72
C VAL A 129 -5.98 -16.43 8.63
N TRP A 130 -6.54 -15.30 8.20
CA TRP A 130 -7.70 -14.74 8.87
C TRP A 130 -8.94 -15.40 8.27
N PHE A 131 -9.62 -16.21 9.08
CA PHE A 131 -10.92 -16.81 8.73
C PHE A 131 -12.06 -15.79 8.65
N PHE A 132 -11.75 -14.51 8.50
CA PHE A 132 -12.75 -13.51 8.16
C PHE A 132 -13.06 -13.64 6.68
N LYS A 133 -14.22 -14.22 6.36
CA LYS A 133 -14.87 -14.06 5.07
C LYS A 133 -15.34 -12.61 4.99
N VAL A 134 -14.43 -11.71 4.59
CA VAL A 134 -14.77 -10.30 4.42
C VAL A 134 -15.63 -10.20 3.15
N PHE A 135 -16.78 -9.55 3.25
CA PHE A 135 -17.55 -9.18 2.06
C PHE A 135 -16.71 -8.22 1.22
N ALA A 136 -16.81 -8.31 -0.10
CA ALA A 136 -16.04 -7.42 -0.97
C ALA A 136 -16.25 -5.91 -0.66
N SER A 137 -17.43 -5.55 -0.12
CA SER A 137 -17.78 -4.21 0.35
C SER A 137 -17.13 -3.77 1.67
N ASP A 138 -16.68 -4.71 2.51
CA ASP A 138 -16.23 -4.44 3.88
C ASP A 138 -14.71 -4.32 3.99
N ILE A 139 -14.00 -4.44 2.87
CA ILE A 139 -12.54 -4.41 2.79
C ILE A 139 -11.92 -3.05 3.26
N PRO A 140 -12.57 -1.86 3.22
CA PRO A 140 -11.85 -0.63 3.58
C PRO A 140 -11.79 -0.33 5.08
N CYS A 141 -12.71 -0.82 5.92
CA CYS A 141 -12.88 -0.22 7.27
C CYS A 141 -12.25 -1.00 8.43
N ASN A 142 -12.19 -2.32 8.36
CA ASN A 142 -11.74 -3.15 9.49
C ASN A 142 -10.32 -3.70 9.34
N LEU A 143 -9.75 -3.74 8.12
CA LEU A 143 -8.41 -4.26 7.87
C LEU A 143 -7.28 -3.28 8.27
N ILE A 144 -7.59 -1.98 8.39
CA ILE A 144 -6.61 -0.92 8.68
C ILE A 144 -6.30 -0.83 10.19
N ASN A 145 -7.08 -1.47 11.08
CA ASN A 145 -6.89 -1.37 12.54
C ASN A 145 -6.04 -2.49 13.16
N THR A 146 -5.51 -3.43 12.39
CA THR A 146 -4.69 -4.55 12.92
C THR A 146 -3.19 -4.25 13.05
N TRP A 147 -2.77 -2.98 13.01
CA TRP A 147 -1.37 -2.54 13.25
C TRP A 147 -1.01 -2.49 14.74
N LYS A 148 -1.13 -3.63 15.43
CA LYS A 148 -0.49 -3.87 16.72
C LYS A 148 0.19 -5.24 16.72
N ALA A 149 1.45 -5.23 16.30
CA ALA A 149 2.61 -5.96 16.85
C ALA A 149 3.72 -6.00 15.79
#